data_AF-A0A7D4Y0K7-F1
#
_entry.id   AF-A0A7D4Y0K7-F1
#
_cell.length_a   1.000
_cell.length_b   1.000
_cell.length_c   1.000
_cell.angle_alpha   90.00
_cell.angle_beta   90.00
_cell.angle_gamma   90.00
#
_symmetry.space_group_name_H-M   'P 1'
#
loop_
_entity.id
_entity.type
_entity.pdbx_description
1 polymer ?
#
loop_
_entity_poly.entity_id
_entity_poly.type
_entity_poly.pdbx_seq_one_letter_code
_entity_poly.pdbx_strand_id
1 'polypeptide(L)' 'MSDGNADTQAIATAYCDDGVSVDQLTALVGAKTAQRLRLLKADLEDEPLDLAAPEDIDVYDGDATAVETASDNDR' A
#
# COMPACT_ATOMS: atom_id res chain seq x y z
N MET A 1 -1.97 -5.52 -24.50
CA MET A 1 -2.18 -4.83 -23.22
C MET A 1 -1.11 -5.33 -22.26
N SER A 2 -0.29 -4.40 -21.77
CA SER A 2 0.65 -4.44 -20.63
C SER A 2 1.68 -5.57 -20.50
N ASP A 3 2.83 -5.38 -21.14
CA ASP A 3 4.11 -6.01 -20.75
C ASP A 3 4.69 -5.45 -19.43
N GLY A 4 4.15 -4.33 -18.90
CA GLY A 4 4.67 -3.70 -17.68
C GLY A 4 4.37 -4.40 -16.34
N ASN A 5 3.49 -5.40 -16.32
CA ASN A 5 3.19 -6.18 -15.10
C ASN A 5 4.25 -7.27 -14.86
N ALA A 6 4.69 -7.95 -15.92
CA ALA A 6 5.61 -9.08 -15.81
C ALA A 6 6.94 -8.69 -15.15
N ASP A 7 7.48 -7.52 -15.50
CA ASP A 7 8.72 -7.00 -14.92
C ASP A 7 8.57 -6.68 -13.43
N THR A 8 7.45 -6.05 -13.05
CA THR A 8 7.16 -5.70 -11.65
C THR A 8 6.96 -6.96 -10.80
N GLN A 9 6.29 -7.97 -11.35
CA GLN A 9 6.10 -9.26 -10.69
C GLN A 9 7.43 -9.98 -10.46
N ALA A 10 8.34 -9.99 -11.45
CA ALA A 10 9.66 -10.59 -11.30
C ALA A 10 10.49 -9.90 -10.21
N ILE A 11 10.44 -8.56 -10.15
CA ILE A 11 11.10 -7.77 -9.10
C ILE A 11 10.51 -8.08 -7.72
N ALA A 12 9.18 -8.19 -7.62
CA ALA A 12 8.50 -8.54 -6.38
C ALA A 12 8.90 -9.93 -5.86
N THR A 13 8.93 -10.95 -6.73
CA THR A 13 9.40 -12.29 -6.37
C THR A 13 10.85 -12.26 -5.89
N ALA A 14 11.74 -11.59 -6.62
CA ALA A 14 13.15 -11.47 -6.23
C ALA A 14 13.32 -10.80 -4.86
N TYR A 15 12.49 -9.81 -4.52
CA TYR A 15 12.55 -9.15 -3.21
C TYR A 15 12.07 -10.06 -2.08
N CYS A 16 10.97 -10.79 -2.29
CA CYS A 16 10.49 -11.75 -1.29
C CYS A 16 11.54 -12.85 -1.02
N ASP A 17 12.24 -13.31 -2.06
CA ASP A 17 13.31 -14.31 -1.96
C ASP A 17 14.68 -13.76 -1.49
N ASP A 18 14.74 -12.51 -1.00
CA ASP A 18 15.98 -11.82 -0.55
C ASP A 18 17.06 -11.65 -1.64
N GLY A 19 16.66 -11.75 -2.91
CA GLY A 19 17.54 -11.59 -4.07
C GLY A 19 17.87 -10.13 -4.44
N VAL A 20 17.13 -9.16 -3.90
CA VAL A 20 17.37 -7.71 -4.09
C VAL A 20 17.22 -6.94 -2.78
N SER A 21 18.04 -5.91 -2.59
CA SER A 21 17.96 -5.06 -1.39
C SER A 21 16.82 -4.03 -1.48
N VAL A 22 16.45 -3.44 -0.35
CA VAL A 22 15.43 -2.37 -0.28
C VAL A 22 15.81 -1.14 -1.14
N ASP A 23 17.09 -0.78 -1.17
CA ASP A 23 17.58 0.34 -2.00
C ASP A 23 17.42 0.05 -3.50
N GLN A 24 17.73 -1.19 -3.92
CA GLN A 24 17.56 -1.63 -5.31
C GLN A 24 16.08 -1.70 -5.68
N LEU A 25 15.24 -2.25 -4.80
CA LEU A 25 13.79 -2.27 -4.97
C LEU A 25 13.24 -0.84 -5.17
N THR A 26 13.70 0.11 -4.35
CA THR A 26 13.29 1.51 -4.44
C THR A 26 13.69 2.15 -5.77
N ALA A 27 14.87 1.85 -6.30
CA ALA A 27 15.30 2.35 -7.61
C ALA A 27 14.48 1.76 -8.77
N LEU A 28 14.02 0.51 -8.63
CA LEU A 28 13.27 -0.20 -9.67
C LEU A 28 11.78 0.15 -9.71
N VAL A 29 11.13 0.26 -8.55
CA VAL A 29 9.66 0.43 -8.46
C VAL A 29 9.21 1.72 -7.77
N GLY A 30 10.15 2.52 -7.29
CA GLY A 30 9.90 3.76 -6.54
C GLY A 30 9.57 3.51 -5.06
N ALA A 31 9.76 4.53 -4.23
CA ALA A 31 9.65 4.44 -2.77
C ALA A 31 8.29 3.93 -2.28
N LYS A 32 7.19 4.43 -2.86
CA LYS A 32 5.83 4.01 -2.46
C LYS A 32 5.57 2.53 -2.72
N THR A 33 5.98 2.03 -3.88
CA THR A 33 5.79 0.62 -4.24
C THR A 33 6.70 -0.28 -3.42
N ALA A 34 7.96 0.13 -3.23
CA ALA A 34 8.93 -0.58 -2.39
C ALA A 34 8.45 -0.68 -0.93
N GLN A 35 7.92 0.40 -0.36
CA GLN A 35 7.35 0.39 0.99
C GLN A 35 6.17 -0.58 1.13
N ARG A 36 5.26 -0.61 0.15
CA ARG A 36 4.13 -1.56 0.13
C ARG A 36 4.60 -3.01 0.06
N LEU A 37 5.62 -3.29 -0.75
CA LEU A 37 6.23 -4.62 -0.86
C LEU A 37 6.91 -5.05 0.44
N ARG A 38 7.62 -4.15 1.12
CA ARG A 38 8.22 -4.41 2.43
C ARG A 38 7.17 -4.79 3.48
N LEU A 39 6.09 -4.01 3.56
CA LEU A 39 4.99 -4.30 4.48
C LEU A 39 4.32 -5.63 4.16
N LEU A 40 4.13 -5.94 2.88
CA LEU A 40 3.56 -7.21 2.46
C LEU A 40 4.49 -8.39 2.80
N LYS A 41 5.80 -8.26 2.62
CA LYS A 41 6.76 -9.31 3.00
C LYS A 41 6.69 -9.58 4.52
N ALA A 42 6.74 -8.53 5.34
CA ALA A 42 6.62 -8.67 6.79
C ALA A 42 5.30 -9.34 7.21
N ASP A 43 4.18 -8.96 6.60
CA ASP A 43 2.87 -9.60 6.82
C ASP A 43 2.88 -11.09 6.48
N LEU A 44 3.51 -11.48 5.35
CA LEU A 44 3.65 -12.88 4.93
C LEU A 44 4.59 -13.69 5.84
N GLU A 45 5.55 -13.05 6.48
CA GLU A 45 6.52 -13.67 7.39
C GLU A 45 6.08 -13.63 8.87
N ASP A 46 4.85 -13.19 9.15
CA ASP A 46 4.33 -12.95 10.50
C ASP A 46 5.24 -12.01 11.33
N GLU A 47 5.96 -11.10 10.67
CA GLU A 47 6.82 -10.10 11.29
C GLU A 47 6.02 -8.82 11.64
N PRO A 48 6.33 -8.15 12.77
CA PRO A 48 5.73 -6.86 13.09
C PRO A 48 5.92 -5.83 11.97
N LEU A 49 4.82 -5.18 11.57
CA LEU A 49 4.89 -4.11 10.58
C LEU A 49 5.59 -2.88 11.17
N ASP A 50 6.69 -2.48 10.54
CA ASP A 50 7.38 -1.23 10.84
C ASP A 50 6.60 -0.04 10.25
N LEU A 51 5.53 0.32 10.96
CA LEU A 51 4.68 1.48 10.71
C LEU A 51 4.85 2.48 11.85
N ALA A 52 4.92 3.76 11.51
CA ALA A 52 4.85 4.81 12.52
C ALA A 52 3.52 4.72 13.27
N ALA A 53 3.55 5.01 14.57
CA ALA A 53 2.32 5.17 15.32
C ALA A 53 1.45 6.25 14.65
N PRO A 54 0.13 6.04 14.59
CA PRO A 54 -0.75 7.08 14.08
C PRO A 54 -0.64 8.32 14.98
N GLU A 55 -0.57 9.48 14.34
CA GLU A 55 -0.71 10.74 15.06
C GLU A 55 -2.16 10.88 15.54
N ASP A 56 -2.37 11.40 16.75
CA ASP A 56 -3.70 11.68 17.32
C ASP A 56 -4.28 12.95 16.70
N ILE A 57 -4.47 12.91 15.38
CA ILE A 57 -5.04 13.97 14.56
C ILE A 57 -6.47 13.57 14.24
N ASP A 58 -7.42 14.43 14.58
CA ASP A 58 -8.77 14.30 14.05
C ASP A 58 -8.74 14.65 12.55
N VAL A 59 -8.67 13.62 11.70
CA VAL A 59 -8.66 13.75 10.24
C VAL A 59 -10.00 14.30 9.71
N TYR A 60 -11.03 14.31 10.56
CA TYR A 60 -12.34 14.88 10.29
C TYR A 60 -12.56 16.23 10.98
N ASP A 61 -11.51 16.87 11.51
CA ASP A 61 -11.59 18.24 12.04
C ASP A 61 -11.91 19.21 10.88
N GLY A 62 -13.21 19.39 10.66
CA GLY A 62 -13.79 20.09 9.53
C GLY A 62 -15.31 19.96 9.54
N ASP A 63 -15.97 20.72 8.68
CA ASP A 63 -17.43 20.65 8.56
C ASP A 63 -17.80 19.33 7.85
N ALA A 64 -18.15 18.30 8.63
CA ALA A 64 -18.48 16.99 8.11
C ALA A 64 -19.71 17.08 7.19
N THR A 65 -19.49 16.95 5.88
CA THR A 65 -20.58 16.97 4.92
C THR A 65 -21.31 15.63 4.93
N ALA A 66 -22.56 15.64 5.39
CA ALA A 66 -23.44 14.47 5.23
C ALA A 66 -23.73 14.25 3.74
N VAL A 67 -23.55 13.02 3.27
CA VAL A 67 -24.00 12.62 1.93
C VAL A 67 -25.50 12.35 2.00
N GLU A 68 -26.29 13.06 1.21
CA GLU A 68 -27.72 12.75 1.04
C GLU A 68 -27.85 11.35 0.40
N THR A 69 -28.27 10.37 1.19
CA THR A 69 -28.71 9.09 0.66
C THR A 69 -30.08 9.29 0.03
N ALA A 70 -30.22 9.01 -1.27
CA ALA A 70 -31.53 9.03 -1.93
C ALA A 70 -32.48 8.11 -1.15
N SER A 71 -33.45 8.70 -0.48
CA SER A 71 -34.56 7.95 0.09
C SER A 71 -35.40 7.49 -1.10
N ASP A 72 -35.18 6.25 -1.50
CA ASP A 72 -36.05 5.54 -2.44
C ASP A 72 -37.38 5.26 -1.71
N ASN A 73 -38.20 6.30 -1.61
CA ASN A 73 -39.61 6.20 -1.25
C ASN A 73 -40.42 6.74 -2.42
N ASP A 74 -40.16 6.22 -3.62
CA ASP A 74 -41.19 6.12 -4.65
C ASP A 74 -42.07 4.93 -4.28
N ARG A 75 -43.20 5.26 -3.64
CA ARG A 75 -44.29 4.34 -3.31
C ARG A 75 -45.38 4.43 -4.36
#